data_AF-A0A936PVJ6-F1
#
_entry.id   AF-A0A936PVJ6-F1
#
_cell.length_a   1.000
_cell.length_b   1.000
_cell.length_c   1.000
_cell.angle_alpha   90.00
_cell.angle_beta   90.00
_cell.angle_gamma   90.00
#
_symmetry.space_group_name_H-M   'P 1'
#
loop_
_entity.id
_entity.type
_entity.pdbx_description
1 polymer ?
#
loop_
_entity_poly.entity_id
_entity_poly.type
_entity_poly.pdbx_seq_one_letter_code
_entity_poly.pdbx_strand_id
1 'polypeptide(L)'
;MRTLSLLALVSFTVACGGDDKTTPVEETAAPVGPTDNDGDGVPEEEDCDDEDPAVSPEAEESPYNGLDDDCDPSTADDDLDGDGFLNADDCDDTNAELNPDANERCDGVDDDCDGEIDEAVGDVWYTDGDGDGFGDPSTASQGCEPGGDQVADNTDCDDADADTHPEALETCDGEDDDCDGEADEGVTSTFYQDTDGDGFGDLDFPVVACEAPAGYAASAEDCDDGDGTIHPDAAEVCDLQDNDCDALIDDADDDVNLSTGTVFYADADTDGYGDPEAPTFACALPEGYAADDLDCDDADAAISPSASEVCDLQDNDCDTLIDDADPDVDPSTGAVFYADDDGDSFGDPGVPVLSCALPAGASEDDSDCDDTSAASYPGAAELCDADDNDCDGALNNGVLGSGLDCPGESCLEILNDGSSGGDGDYALDPDGSGAALYTCDMTTDGGGFTLVFDWDRRNDGDSLTDFESLFTENFNNMTSWTTSSTYLEWADGNAKGDVIDYQYAVSVPNGGEALFDLDFYGSSMEQSGVWFWATAGGNPTDLQCAAPDKSASNNCFTGAYAGAYTTAEQAYIPGYTCATTATGNLDWESVTQYDLGAELESFHLTSLMCDTYGDEARLYSVALWVR
;
A
#
# COMPACT_ATOMS: atom_id res chain seq x y z
N MET A 1 68.57 55.51 -21.61
CA MET A 1 69.30 56.32 -20.61
C MET A 1 70.80 56.08 -20.74
N ARG A 2 71.45 56.92 -21.57
CA ARG A 2 72.89 57.22 -21.55
C ARG A 2 73.02 58.57 -20.83
N THR A 3 74.03 58.74 -19.97
CA THR A 3 74.74 60.01 -19.67
C THR A 3 75.82 59.73 -18.60
N LEU A 4 77.11 59.84 -18.92
CA LEU A 4 78.00 61.02 -18.89
C LEU A 4 78.31 61.49 -17.46
N SER A 5 79.56 61.31 -16.99
CA SER A 5 80.70 62.25 -17.06
C SER A 5 80.71 63.23 -15.89
N LEU A 6 81.87 63.37 -15.21
CA LEU A 6 82.42 64.70 -14.94
C LEU A 6 83.92 64.63 -14.67
N LEU A 7 84.66 65.28 -15.56
CA LEU A 7 86.07 65.66 -15.46
C LEU A 7 86.09 67.03 -14.78
N ALA A 8 87.02 67.27 -13.85
CA ALA A 8 87.26 68.61 -13.29
C ALA A 8 88.71 69.03 -13.59
N LEU A 9 88.83 70.08 -14.40
CA LEU A 9 90.01 70.93 -14.57
C LEU A 9 90.06 71.95 -13.42
N VAL A 10 91.25 72.28 -12.91
CA VAL A 10 91.55 73.64 -12.40
C VAL A 10 93.01 74.01 -12.71
N SER A 11 93.14 75.27 -13.14
CA SER A 11 94.23 75.99 -13.77
C SER A 11 95.46 76.37 -12.92
N PHE A 12 96.46 76.80 -13.70
CA PHE A 12 97.71 77.50 -13.42
C PHE A 12 97.64 78.78 -12.57
N THR A 13 98.75 79.13 -11.90
CA THR A 13 99.49 80.42 -12.02
C THR A 13 100.78 80.36 -11.17
N VAL A 14 101.97 80.46 -11.77
CA VAL A 14 102.92 81.62 -11.88
C VAL A 14 103.63 82.05 -10.58
N ALA A 15 104.98 82.06 -10.60
CA ALA A 15 105.82 83.04 -9.92
C ALA A 15 107.24 83.09 -10.53
N CYS A 16 107.79 84.30 -10.61
CA CYS A 16 108.94 84.75 -11.40
C CYS A 16 110.23 84.92 -10.56
N GLY A 17 111.38 85.04 -11.22
CA GLY A 17 112.46 85.97 -10.81
C GLY A 17 113.85 85.40 -10.46
N GLY A 18 114.89 86.02 -11.03
CA GLY A 18 116.20 86.19 -10.36
C GLY A 18 117.48 86.05 -11.20
N ASP A 19 117.91 87.16 -11.80
CA ASP A 19 119.27 87.74 -11.85
C ASP A 19 120.52 86.89 -12.20
N ASP A 20 121.39 87.39 -13.10
CA ASP A 20 122.52 88.27 -12.71
C ASP A 20 123.49 88.54 -13.88
N LYS A 21 123.99 89.78 -13.97
CA LYS A 21 124.92 90.29 -15.01
C LYS A 21 126.38 90.02 -14.61
N THR A 22 127.25 89.61 -15.54
CA THR A 22 128.67 90.04 -15.54
C THR A 22 129.32 89.91 -16.93
N THR A 23 129.88 91.00 -17.47
CA THR A 23 131.31 91.12 -17.92
C THR A 23 131.60 92.51 -18.53
N PRO A 24 132.87 93.00 -18.48
CA PRO A 24 133.19 94.42 -18.56
C PRO A 24 133.92 94.88 -19.86
N VAL A 25 133.63 96.13 -20.23
CA VAL A 25 134.50 97.23 -20.71
C VAL A 25 135.58 96.95 -21.78
N GLU A 26 135.40 97.56 -22.96
CA GLU A 26 136.49 98.29 -23.65
C GLU A 26 135.99 99.67 -24.13
N GLU A 27 136.86 100.65 -23.93
CA GLU A 27 136.71 102.10 -24.13
C GLU A 27 136.90 102.47 -25.61
N THR A 28 136.02 103.29 -26.21
CA THR A 28 136.38 104.46 -27.05
C THR A 28 135.18 105.21 -27.67
N ALA A 29 135.20 106.54 -27.50
CA ALA A 29 134.58 107.63 -28.28
C ALA A 29 133.05 107.87 -28.26
N ALA A 30 132.65 109.10 -27.91
CA ALA A 30 131.28 109.62 -27.90
C ALA A 30 130.72 109.94 -29.30
N PRO A 31 129.39 109.78 -29.52
CA PRO A 31 128.61 110.56 -30.48
C PRO A 31 127.42 111.31 -29.82
N VAL A 32 126.72 112.08 -30.65
CA VAL A 32 125.75 113.16 -30.39
C VAL A 32 124.45 112.65 -29.73
N GLY A 33 123.77 113.47 -28.90
CA GLY A 33 122.44 113.13 -28.35
C GLY A 33 121.34 113.10 -29.42
N PRO A 34 120.21 112.42 -29.16
CA PRO A 34 119.12 112.22 -30.13
C PRO A 34 118.45 113.53 -30.54
N THR A 35 117.89 113.54 -31.75
CA THR A 35 117.16 114.67 -32.35
C THR A 35 115.67 114.50 -32.03
N ASP A 36 114.99 115.61 -31.75
CA ASP A 36 113.54 115.76 -31.52
C ASP A 36 113.12 116.83 -32.55
N ASN A 37 112.32 116.43 -33.55
CA ASN A 37 112.09 117.22 -34.77
C ASN A 37 110.84 118.11 -34.69
N ASP A 38 109.83 117.72 -33.93
CA ASP A 38 108.57 118.43 -33.80
C ASP A 38 108.41 119.23 -32.48
N GLY A 39 109.28 118.96 -31.50
CA GLY A 39 109.44 119.71 -30.27
C GLY A 39 108.48 119.34 -29.15
N ASP A 40 107.88 118.15 -29.19
CA ASP A 40 106.96 117.63 -28.16
C ASP A 40 107.70 117.18 -26.87
N GLY A 41 108.99 116.85 -26.99
CA GLY A 41 109.87 116.42 -25.90
C GLY A 41 110.22 114.92 -25.92
N VAL A 42 109.72 114.16 -26.89
CA VAL A 42 110.04 112.75 -27.16
C VAL A 42 111.06 112.68 -28.30
N PRO A 43 112.13 111.86 -28.20
CA PRO A 43 113.10 111.72 -29.29
C PRO A 43 112.58 110.77 -30.38
N GLU A 44 113.03 110.95 -31.64
CA GLU A 44 112.68 110.16 -32.85
C GLU A 44 112.64 108.62 -32.66
N GLU A 45 113.37 108.09 -31.69
CA GLU A 45 113.44 106.64 -31.41
C GLU A 45 112.29 106.10 -30.53
N GLU A 46 111.54 106.98 -29.88
CA GLU A 46 110.40 106.67 -29.02
C GLU A 46 109.08 107.28 -29.54
N ASP A 47 109.13 108.17 -30.53
CA ASP A 47 107.96 108.80 -31.17
C ASP A 47 107.51 108.06 -32.44
N CYS A 48 106.22 107.73 -32.55
CA CYS A 48 105.67 107.04 -33.72
C CYS A 48 105.44 107.97 -34.93
N ASP A 49 105.39 109.28 -34.74
CA ASP A 49 105.44 110.29 -35.81
C ASP A 49 106.16 111.58 -35.36
N ASP A 50 107.49 111.56 -35.35
CA ASP A 50 108.42 112.68 -35.03
C ASP A 50 108.30 113.89 -36.00
N GLU A 51 107.28 113.94 -36.86
CA GLU A 51 106.89 115.12 -37.65
C GLU A 51 105.58 115.81 -37.14
N ASP A 52 104.81 115.19 -36.24
CA ASP A 52 103.52 115.72 -35.71
C ASP A 52 103.46 115.75 -34.17
N PRO A 53 103.50 116.95 -33.53
CA PRO A 53 103.53 117.08 -32.07
C PRO A 53 102.20 116.74 -31.38
N ALA A 54 101.20 116.27 -32.12
CA ALA A 54 99.96 115.69 -31.58
C ALA A 54 100.02 114.15 -31.46
N VAL A 55 101.00 113.50 -32.10
CA VAL A 55 101.20 112.06 -32.10
C VAL A 55 102.46 111.78 -31.28
N SER A 56 102.30 111.16 -30.11
CA SER A 56 103.42 110.85 -29.23
C SER A 56 102.99 109.84 -28.16
N PRO A 57 103.90 109.07 -27.56
CA PRO A 57 103.56 108.16 -26.45
C PRO A 57 102.96 108.84 -25.20
N GLU A 58 103.01 110.16 -25.12
CA GLU A 58 102.40 110.96 -24.04
C GLU A 58 101.07 111.61 -24.44
N ALA A 59 100.62 111.44 -25.69
CA ALA A 59 99.29 111.83 -26.13
C ALA A 59 98.22 110.88 -25.57
N GLU A 60 96.96 111.26 -25.73
CA GLU A 60 95.82 110.38 -25.43
C GLU A 60 95.15 110.06 -26.76
N GLU A 61 94.83 108.79 -26.99
CA GLU A 61 94.13 108.34 -28.20
C GLU A 61 92.79 109.08 -28.39
N SER A 62 92.59 109.67 -29.57
CA SER A 62 91.35 110.33 -29.95
C SER A 62 90.60 109.51 -31.00
N PRO A 63 89.55 108.76 -30.60
CA PRO A 63 88.82 107.87 -31.49
C PRO A 63 88.35 108.50 -32.80
N TYR A 64 88.41 107.69 -33.86
CA TYR A 64 87.92 107.91 -35.22
C TYR A 64 88.59 109.09 -35.95
N ASN A 65 89.84 109.40 -35.61
CA ASN A 65 90.62 110.43 -36.28
C ASN A 65 91.57 109.84 -37.35
N GLY A 66 91.74 108.51 -37.40
CA GLY A 66 92.55 107.79 -38.37
C GLY A 66 94.05 107.75 -38.06
N LEU A 67 94.44 108.15 -36.86
CA LEU A 67 95.80 108.19 -36.34
C LEU A 67 95.91 107.29 -35.10
N ASP A 68 97.12 106.84 -34.79
CA ASP A 68 97.47 106.23 -33.51
C ASP A 68 98.15 107.35 -32.73
N ASP A 69 97.35 108.15 -32.01
CA ASP A 69 97.80 109.41 -31.40
C ASP A 69 98.79 109.12 -30.26
N ASP A 70 98.56 108.06 -29.47
CA ASP A 70 99.36 107.73 -28.29
C ASP A 70 100.44 106.65 -28.52
N CYS A 71 100.66 106.28 -29.79
CA CYS A 71 101.62 105.27 -30.21
C CYS A 71 101.45 103.89 -29.53
N ASP A 72 100.27 103.62 -28.96
CA ASP A 72 99.91 102.37 -28.32
C ASP A 72 98.85 101.64 -29.17
N PRO A 73 99.23 100.57 -29.91
CA PRO A 73 98.27 99.84 -30.74
C PRO A 73 97.21 99.06 -29.93
N SER A 74 97.19 99.17 -28.60
CA SER A 74 96.12 98.64 -27.74
C SER A 74 95.00 99.64 -27.44
N THR A 75 95.20 100.93 -27.72
CA THR A 75 94.20 101.99 -27.75
C THR A 75 93.74 102.13 -29.20
N ALA A 76 92.71 101.38 -29.58
CA ALA A 76 92.25 101.36 -30.96
C ALA A 76 91.53 102.68 -31.35
N ASP A 77 91.84 103.20 -32.54
CA ASP A 77 91.17 104.37 -33.15
C ASP A 77 89.74 104.05 -33.63
N ASP A 78 89.48 102.79 -33.98
CA ASP A 78 88.21 102.23 -34.48
C ASP A 78 88.11 100.81 -33.89
N ASP A 79 86.91 100.32 -33.51
CA ASP A 79 86.67 99.16 -32.60
C ASP A 79 86.90 99.52 -31.10
N LEU A 80 86.09 100.45 -30.53
CA LEU A 80 86.32 100.92 -29.16
C LEU A 80 85.99 99.91 -28.06
N ASP A 81 85.16 98.91 -28.34
CA ASP A 81 84.83 97.85 -27.38
C ASP A 81 85.63 96.55 -27.58
N GLY A 82 86.37 96.44 -28.70
CA GLY A 82 87.34 95.38 -28.96
C GLY A 82 86.72 94.06 -29.40
N ASP A 83 85.52 94.08 -29.98
CA ASP A 83 84.83 92.88 -30.46
C ASP A 83 85.25 92.45 -31.87
N GLY A 84 86.02 93.29 -32.56
CA GLY A 84 86.59 93.03 -33.87
C GLY A 84 85.76 93.55 -35.05
N PHE A 85 84.66 94.26 -34.78
CA PHE A 85 83.91 95.01 -35.78
C PHE A 85 84.32 96.49 -35.75
N LEU A 86 84.28 97.13 -36.93
CA LEU A 86 84.57 98.55 -37.05
C LEU A 86 83.25 99.32 -37.03
N ASN A 87 83.25 100.59 -36.62
CA ASN A 87 82.07 101.46 -36.50
C ASN A 87 81.20 101.57 -37.78
N ALA A 88 81.73 101.17 -38.94
CA ALA A 88 80.95 101.11 -40.18
C ALA A 88 80.02 99.89 -40.29
N ASP A 89 80.37 98.80 -39.62
CA ASP A 89 79.68 97.50 -39.61
C ASP A 89 79.13 97.16 -38.21
N ASP A 90 79.48 97.93 -37.18
CA ASP A 90 79.01 97.84 -35.81
C ASP A 90 77.89 98.88 -35.54
N CYS A 91 76.73 98.45 -35.03
CA CYS A 91 75.62 99.34 -34.74
C CYS A 91 75.77 100.15 -33.44
N ASP A 92 76.63 99.73 -32.50
CA ASP A 92 77.09 100.49 -31.33
C ASP A 92 78.54 100.11 -30.99
N ASP A 93 79.50 100.78 -31.62
CA ASP A 93 80.96 100.61 -31.47
C ASP A 93 81.50 100.83 -30.03
N THR A 94 80.62 101.04 -29.05
CA THR A 94 80.96 101.12 -27.61
C THR A 94 80.43 99.93 -26.79
N ASN A 95 79.78 98.96 -27.44
CA ASN A 95 79.17 97.80 -26.84
C ASN A 95 79.40 96.50 -27.63
N ALA A 96 80.41 95.73 -27.20
CA ALA A 96 80.84 94.45 -27.77
C ALA A 96 79.77 93.33 -27.82
N GLU A 97 78.57 93.59 -27.32
CA GLU A 97 77.43 92.68 -27.41
C GLU A 97 76.51 92.99 -28.61
N LEU A 98 76.71 94.11 -29.31
CA LEU A 98 75.90 94.59 -30.44
C LEU A 98 76.74 94.62 -31.72
N ASN A 99 76.73 93.53 -32.48
CA ASN A 99 77.53 93.40 -33.69
C ASN A 99 76.98 92.35 -34.64
N PRO A 100 77.39 92.34 -35.93
CA PRO A 100 76.90 91.38 -36.93
C PRO A 100 76.99 89.88 -36.62
N ASP A 101 77.76 89.48 -35.62
CA ASP A 101 77.88 88.06 -35.17
C ASP A 101 77.17 87.81 -33.83
N ALA A 102 76.52 88.82 -33.23
CA ALA A 102 75.72 88.67 -32.02
C ALA A 102 74.50 87.78 -32.28
N ASN A 103 73.92 87.23 -31.20
CA ASN A 103 72.65 86.54 -31.30
C ASN A 103 71.59 87.43 -30.67
N GLU A 104 70.50 87.62 -31.40
CA GLU A 104 69.31 88.31 -30.94
C GLU A 104 68.82 87.82 -29.58
N ARG A 105 68.38 88.78 -28.76
CA ARG A 105 67.74 88.59 -27.46
C ARG A 105 66.44 89.36 -27.45
N CYS A 106 65.49 88.92 -26.62
CA CYS A 106 64.25 89.66 -26.42
C CYS A 106 64.46 90.90 -25.53
N ASP A 107 65.24 91.88 -25.98
CA ASP A 107 65.49 93.12 -25.25
C ASP A 107 65.15 94.41 -26.04
N GLY A 108 64.66 94.25 -27.27
CA GLY A 108 64.20 95.33 -28.13
C GLY A 108 65.33 96.11 -28.80
N VAL A 109 66.52 95.51 -28.87
CA VAL A 109 67.70 96.01 -29.59
C VAL A 109 67.99 95.06 -30.75
N ASP A 110 68.40 95.63 -31.89
CA ASP A 110 68.96 94.89 -33.02
C ASP A 110 70.40 94.50 -32.62
N ASP A 111 70.56 93.30 -32.01
CA ASP A 111 71.84 92.84 -31.49
C ASP A 111 72.79 92.49 -32.64
N ASP A 112 72.28 91.91 -33.72
CA ASP A 112 73.06 91.45 -34.87
C ASP A 112 73.17 92.46 -36.03
N CYS A 113 72.67 93.67 -35.82
CA CYS A 113 72.75 94.81 -36.72
C CYS A 113 72.22 94.50 -38.15
N ASP A 114 71.30 93.54 -38.32
CA ASP A 114 70.74 93.17 -39.63
C ASP A 114 69.55 94.06 -40.06
N GLY A 115 69.02 94.86 -39.13
CA GLY A 115 67.95 95.82 -39.31
C GLY A 115 66.55 95.32 -38.93
N GLU A 116 66.41 94.05 -38.54
CA GLU A 116 65.26 93.55 -37.80
C GLU A 116 65.53 93.66 -36.27
N ILE A 117 64.53 93.43 -35.42
CA ILE A 117 64.69 93.53 -33.96
C ILE A 117 64.09 92.27 -33.36
N ASP A 118 64.86 91.58 -32.52
CA ASP A 118 64.47 90.38 -31.78
C ASP A 118 63.89 89.28 -32.70
N GLU A 119 64.40 89.09 -33.93
CA GLU A 119 63.90 88.07 -34.84
C GLU A 119 64.45 86.67 -34.54
N ALA A 120 63.66 85.64 -34.86
CA ALA A 120 64.00 84.23 -34.62
C ALA A 120 64.39 83.85 -33.17
N VAL A 121 64.15 84.75 -32.21
CA VAL A 121 64.30 84.54 -30.76
C VAL A 121 62.93 84.57 -30.06
N GLY A 122 62.87 84.04 -28.84
CA GLY A 122 61.66 83.97 -28.03
C GLY A 122 61.01 82.59 -28.01
N ASP A 123 59.91 82.51 -27.28
CA ASP A 123 59.12 81.30 -27.11
C ASP A 123 58.25 81.03 -28.35
N VAL A 124 57.77 79.79 -28.48
CA VAL A 124 56.82 79.41 -29.51
C VAL A 124 55.41 79.54 -28.94
N TRP A 125 54.56 80.26 -29.65
CA TRP A 125 53.18 80.52 -29.32
C TRP A 125 52.26 79.89 -30.37
N TYR A 126 51.06 79.51 -29.95
CA TYR A 126 50.04 78.83 -30.75
C TYR A 126 48.77 79.67 -30.67
N THR A 127 48.02 79.73 -31.77
CA THR A 127 46.73 80.45 -31.79
C THR A 127 45.75 79.68 -30.92
N ASP A 128 45.01 80.41 -30.08
CA ASP A 128 43.89 79.95 -29.24
C ASP A 128 42.62 80.56 -29.85
N GLY A 129 41.95 79.78 -30.71
CA GLY A 129 40.88 80.25 -31.58
C GLY A 129 39.53 80.43 -30.89
N ASP A 130 39.29 79.70 -29.80
CA ASP A 130 38.02 79.67 -29.06
C ASP A 130 38.12 80.27 -27.64
N GLY A 131 39.34 80.47 -27.12
CA GLY A 131 39.63 81.18 -25.89
C GLY A 131 39.67 80.32 -24.63
N ASP A 132 39.96 79.02 -24.73
CA ASP A 132 40.00 78.08 -23.60
C ASP A 132 41.37 78.02 -22.89
N GLY A 133 42.42 78.55 -23.53
CA GLY A 133 43.79 78.60 -23.01
C GLY A 133 44.75 77.55 -23.57
N PHE A 134 44.28 76.67 -24.45
CA PHE A 134 45.07 75.75 -25.27
C PHE A 134 45.08 76.27 -26.72
N GLY A 135 46.04 75.84 -27.54
CA GLY A 135 46.15 76.38 -28.89
C GLY A 135 46.54 75.34 -29.93
N ASP A 136 46.17 75.60 -31.19
CA ASP A 136 46.39 74.68 -32.30
C ASP A 136 47.89 74.42 -32.54
N PRO A 137 48.39 73.18 -32.36
CA PRO A 137 49.79 72.82 -32.62
C PRO A 137 50.27 73.12 -34.06
N SER A 138 49.35 73.30 -35.02
CA SER A 138 49.62 73.62 -36.41
C SER A 138 49.90 75.11 -36.67
N THR A 139 49.61 75.99 -35.70
CA THR A 139 49.69 77.45 -35.85
C THR A 139 50.91 78.10 -35.18
N ALA A 140 51.94 77.31 -34.90
CA ALA A 140 53.17 77.74 -34.24
C ALA A 140 53.77 79.03 -34.82
N SER A 141 53.97 80.03 -33.97
CA SER A 141 54.57 81.32 -34.26
C SER A 141 55.61 81.65 -33.19
N GLN A 142 56.83 82.03 -33.60
CA GLN A 142 57.90 82.35 -32.66
C GLN A 142 57.94 83.86 -32.39
N GLY A 143 58.07 84.23 -31.12
CA GLY A 143 58.23 85.62 -30.72
C GLY A 143 58.43 85.80 -29.21
N CYS A 144 58.86 87.01 -28.83
CA CYS A 144 59.17 87.35 -27.45
C CYS A 144 57.95 87.51 -26.54
N GLU A 145 56.78 87.84 -27.11
CA GLU A 145 55.50 87.96 -26.40
C GLU A 145 54.38 87.31 -27.24
N PRO A 146 53.31 86.79 -26.59
CA PRO A 146 52.16 86.26 -27.32
C PRO A 146 51.43 87.39 -28.06
N GLY A 147 51.17 87.17 -29.34
CA GLY A 147 50.43 88.09 -30.18
C GLY A 147 48.93 87.83 -30.14
N GLY A 148 48.15 88.70 -29.50
CA GLY A 148 46.69 88.61 -29.52
C GLY A 148 46.17 87.41 -28.72
N ASP A 149 45.47 86.51 -29.40
CA ASP A 149 44.83 85.31 -28.83
C ASP A 149 45.79 84.12 -29.00
N GLN A 150 47.01 84.23 -28.47
CA GLN A 150 48.05 83.21 -28.57
C GLN A 150 48.46 82.69 -27.19
N VAL A 151 48.67 81.39 -27.07
CA VAL A 151 49.04 80.67 -25.84
C VAL A 151 50.27 79.80 -26.05
N ALA A 152 50.94 79.42 -24.96
CA ALA A 152 52.15 78.60 -25.03
C ALA A 152 51.85 77.10 -25.12
N ASP A 153 50.66 76.69 -24.66
CA ASP A 153 50.23 75.30 -24.70
C ASP A 153 49.68 74.95 -26.08
N ASN A 154 50.04 73.79 -26.60
CA ASN A 154 49.84 73.43 -28.00
C ASN A 154 49.10 72.11 -28.17
N THR A 155 48.35 71.74 -27.15
CA THR A 155 47.76 70.42 -26.98
C THR A 155 46.28 70.37 -27.33
N ASP A 156 45.74 71.46 -27.88
CA ASP A 156 44.38 71.52 -28.37
C ASP A 156 44.22 70.68 -29.65
N CYS A 157 43.18 69.85 -29.67
CA CYS A 157 42.83 69.01 -30.81
C CYS A 157 41.70 69.60 -31.69
N ASP A 158 40.91 70.57 -31.20
CA ASP A 158 39.94 71.36 -31.97
C ASP A 158 39.85 72.82 -31.50
N ASP A 159 40.75 73.66 -32.03
CA ASP A 159 40.90 75.12 -31.78
C ASP A 159 39.68 76.00 -32.18
N ALA A 160 38.54 75.39 -32.43
CA ALA A 160 37.26 76.04 -32.67
C ALA A 160 36.19 75.73 -31.61
N ASP A 161 36.47 74.82 -30.66
CA ASP A 161 35.57 74.39 -29.61
C ASP A 161 36.22 74.41 -28.20
N ALA A 162 35.84 75.42 -27.41
CA ALA A 162 36.38 75.65 -26.07
C ALA A 162 36.02 74.57 -25.02
N ASP A 163 35.18 73.59 -25.38
CA ASP A 163 34.88 72.42 -24.55
C ASP A 163 35.75 71.19 -24.92
N THR A 164 36.63 71.28 -25.95
CA THR A 164 37.48 70.18 -26.45
C THR A 164 38.97 70.50 -26.27
N HIS A 165 39.54 70.06 -25.15
CA HIS A 165 40.93 70.33 -24.78
C HIS A 165 41.44 69.36 -23.70
N PRO A 166 42.75 69.24 -23.44
CA PRO A 166 43.30 68.22 -22.52
C PRO A 166 42.90 68.21 -21.04
N GLU A 167 42.09 69.18 -20.62
CA GLU A 167 41.52 69.24 -19.27
C GLU A 167 39.98 69.18 -19.29
N ALA A 168 39.39 68.98 -20.46
CA ALA A 168 37.97 68.76 -20.62
C ALA A 168 37.56 67.43 -19.97
N LEU A 169 36.28 67.29 -19.70
CA LEU A 169 35.70 66.03 -19.24
C LEU A 169 34.94 65.43 -20.41
N GLU A 170 35.24 64.18 -20.72
CA GLU A 170 34.50 63.40 -21.70
C GLU A 170 32.99 63.54 -21.51
N THR A 171 32.33 63.90 -22.60
CA THR A 171 30.89 63.83 -22.78
C THR A 171 30.61 62.73 -23.79
N CYS A 172 29.54 61.96 -23.59
CA CYS A 172 29.22 60.93 -24.56
C CYS A 172 28.57 61.50 -25.83
N ASP A 173 29.39 61.92 -26.78
CA ASP A 173 28.96 62.38 -28.10
C ASP A 173 29.79 61.82 -29.27
N GLY A 174 30.80 61.01 -28.97
CA GLY A 174 31.65 60.34 -29.95
C GLY A 174 32.84 61.16 -30.43
N GLU A 175 33.11 62.31 -29.81
CA GLU A 175 34.32 63.09 -29.99
C GLU A 175 35.33 62.79 -28.85
N ASP A 176 36.58 63.21 -29.03
CA ASP A 176 37.69 63.07 -28.05
C ASP A 176 37.82 64.43 -27.37
N ASP A 177 37.05 64.65 -26.29
CA ASP A 177 36.94 65.96 -25.65
C ASP A 177 38.23 66.32 -24.92
N ASP A 178 38.91 65.33 -24.31
CA ASP A 178 40.15 65.54 -23.55
C ASP A 178 41.44 65.34 -24.35
N CYS A 179 41.34 65.22 -25.68
CA CYS A 179 42.45 65.10 -26.61
C CYS A 179 43.49 64.01 -26.23
N ASP A 180 43.10 62.95 -25.50
CA ASP A 180 43.99 61.86 -25.10
C ASP A 180 44.14 60.77 -26.17
N GLY A 181 43.28 60.82 -27.20
CA GLY A 181 43.25 59.92 -28.35
C GLY A 181 42.24 58.78 -28.25
N GLU A 182 41.49 58.69 -27.15
CA GLU A 182 40.30 57.86 -27.02
C GLU A 182 39.05 58.76 -27.02
N ALA A 183 37.87 58.20 -27.26
CA ALA A 183 36.62 58.98 -27.30
C ALA A 183 35.62 58.34 -26.34
N ASP A 184 34.90 59.17 -25.59
CA ASP A 184 33.89 58.80 -24.60
C ASP A 184 34.42 57.86 -23.49
N GLU A 185 35.72 57.90 -23.16
CA GLU A 185 36.27 57.05 -22.11
C GLU A 185 35.82 57.49 -20.71
N GLY A 186 35.55 56.51 -19.84
CA GLY A 186 35.04 56.78 -18.49
C GLY A 186 33.57 57.23 -18.41
N VAL A 187 32.90 57.54 -19.53
CA VAL A 187 31.46 57.87 -19.58
C VAL A 187 30.58 56.79 -20.23
N THR A 188 31.19 55.78 -20.84
CA THR A 188 30.51 54.60 -21.38
C THR A 188 30.25 53.52 -20.33
N SER A 189 29.21 52.71 -20.55
CA SER A 189 28.85 51.52 -19.78
C SER A 189 28.70 50.31 -20.71
N THR A 190 28.87 49.10 -20.17
CA THR A 190 28.59 47.88 -20.93
C THR A 190 27.13 47.49 -20.78
N PHE A 191 26.47 47.20 -21.89
CA PHE A 191 25.12 46.67 -21.99
C PHE A 191 25.14 45.32 -22.70
N TYR A 192 24.13 44.50 -22.49
CA TYR A 192 24.03 43.11 -22.96
C TYR A 192 22.77 42.94 -23.78
N GLN A 193 22.83 42.16 -24.86
CA GLN A 193 21.66 41.96 -25.72
C GLN A 193 20.51 41.38 -24.90
N ASP A 194 19.32 41.98 -25.03
CA ASP A 194 18.08 41.62 -24.33
C ASP A 194 17.03 41.32 -25.41
N THR A 195 16.92 40.06 -25.80
CA THR A 195 16.13 39.64 -26.97
C THR A 195 14.65 39.47 -26.64
N ASP A 196 14.29 39.11 -25.41
CA ASP A 196 12.92 38.91 -24.96
C ASP A 196 12.29 40.12 -24.25
N GLY A 197 13.11 41.07 -23.77
CA GLY A 197 12.71 42.34 -23.19
C GLY A 197 12.38 42.29 -21.70
N ASP A 198 12.93 41.36 -20.94
CA ASP A 198 12.70 41.26 -19.49
C ASP A 198 13.60 42.18 -18.63
N GLY A 199 14.65 42.75 -19.24
CA GLY A 199 15.59 43.69 -18.61
C GLY A 199 16.87 43.05 -18.08
N PHE A 200 17.08 41.77 -18.32
CA PHE A 200 18.36 41.06 -18.24
C PHE A 200 18.85 40.79 -19.66
N GLY A 201 20.12 40.43 -19.82
CA GLY A 201 20.66 40.21 -21.15
C GLY A 201 21.84 39.25 -21.17
N ASP A 202 22.17 38.80 -22.38
CA ASP A 202 23.16 37.76 -22.64
C ASP A 202 24.61 38.27 -22.47
N LEU A 203 25.33 37.66 -21.52
CA LEU A 203 26.74 37.93 -21.23
C LEU A 203 27.68 37.73 -22.43
N ASP A 204 27.31 36.88 -23.40
CA ASP A 204 28.10 36.60 -24.59
C ASP A 204 27.96 37.69 -25.69
N PHE A 205 26.98 38.59 -25.58
CA PHE A 205 26.74 39.67 -26.55
C PHE A 205 26.78 41.08 -25.94
N PRO A 206 27.94 41.52 -25.39
CA PRO A 206 28.08 42.86 -24.84
C PRO A 206 28.26 43.93 -25.93
N VAL A 207 27.77 45.14 -25.64
CA VAL A 207 28.06 46.38 -26.36
C VAL A 207 28.45 47.47 -25.38
N VAL A 208 29.42 48.30 -25.74
CA VAL A 208 29.79 49.50 -24.97
C VAL A 208 29.06 50.68 -25.57
N ALA A 209 28.29 51.39 -24.74
CA ALA A 209 27.52 52.57 -25.13
C ALA A 209 27.29 53.46 -23.90
N CYS A 210 26.72 54.64 -24.06
CA CYS A 210 26.50 55.55 -22.93
C CYS A 210 25.11 55.42 -22.32
N GLU A 211 24.14 55.07 -23.15
CA GLU A 211 22.82 54.64 -22.73
C GLU A 211 22.52 53.28 -23.35
N ALA A 212 21.67 52.50 -22.69
CA ALA A 212 21.26 51.18 -23.17
C ALA A 212 20.67 51.28 -24.58
N PRO A 213 21.30 50.67 -25.60
CA PRO A 213 20.72 50.62 -26.92
C PRO A 213 19.37 49.88 -26.91
N ALA A 214 18.52 50.12 -27.90
CA ALA A 214 17.25 49.41 -27.99
C ALA A 214 17.50 47.89 -28.15
N GLY A 215 16.90 47.08 -27.27
CA GLY A 215 17.10 45.63 -27.20
C GLY A 215 18.38 45.22 -26.46
N TYR A 216 18.84 46.07 -25.53
CA TYR A 216 19.94 45.76 -24.63
C TYR A 216 19.58 46.13 -23.18
N ALA A 217 20.04 45.32 -22.24
CA ALA A 217 19.91 45.48 -20.80
C ALA A 217 21.25 45.88 -20.15
N ALA A 218 21.18 46.44 -18.94
CA ALA A 218 22.39 46.76 -18.15
C ALA A 218 22.92 45.55 -17.36
N SER A 219 22.06 44.57 -17.08
CA SER A 219 22.46 43.31 -16.42
C SER A 219 22.87 42.26 -17.47
N ALA A 220 23.82 41.41 -17.09
CA ALA A 220 24.39 40.33 -17.89
C ALA A 220 23.98 38.93 -17.38
N GLU A 221 22.96 38.88 -16.53
CA GLU A 221 22.70 37.75 -15.63
C GLU A 221 21.60 36.83 -16.17
N ASP A 222 21.21 36.98 -17.43
CA ASP A 222 20.23 36.16 -18.10
C ASP A 222 20.82 34.80 -18.53
N CYS A 223 20.17 33.71 -18.15
CA CYS A 223 20.56 32.36 -18.53
C CYS A 223 19.82 31.81 -19.76
N ASP A 224 18.73 32.43 -20.21
CA ASP A 224 18.05 32.19 -21.49
C ASP A 224 17.41 33.45 -22.07
N ASP A 225 18.22 34.28 -22.76
CA ASP A 225 17.82 35.52 -23.47
C ASP A 225 16.69 35.35 -24.51
N GLY A 226 16.28 34.10 -24.80
CA GLY A 226 15.14 33.80 -25.66
C GLY A 226 13.80 33.72 -24.93
N ASP A 227 13.78 33.68 -23.60
CA ASP A 227 12.61 33.42 -22.77
C ASP A 227 12.55 34.32 -21.53
N GLY A 228 11.77 35.41 -21.62
CA GLY A 228 11.65 36.40 -20.53
C GLY A 228 10.86 35.92 -19.31
N THR A 229 10.77 34.62 -19.11
CA THR A 229 10.38 33.98 -17.84
C THR A 229 11.56 33.34 -17.12
N ILE A 230 12.75 33.35 -17.72
CA ILE A 230 13.99 32.77 -17.22
C ILE A 230 15.00 33.89 -17.01
N HIS A 231 15.09 34.40 -15.79
CA HIS A 231 15.98 35.50 -15.43
C HIS A 231 16.13 35.59 -13.90
N PRO A 232 17.17 36.26 -13.36
CA PRO A 232 17.47 36.31 -11.92
C PRO A 232 16.38 36.80 -10.96
N ASP A 233 15.38 37.51 -11.49
CA ASP A 233 14.25 38.03 -10.72
C ASP A 233 12.97 37.16 -10.88
N ALA A 234 13.04 36.09 -11.68
CA ALA A 234 11.96 35.15 -11.86
C ALA A 234 11.76 34.32 -10.59
N ALA A 235 10.62 33.63 -10.50
CA ALA A 235 10.41 32.65 -9.46
C ALA A 235 10.66 31.27 -10.05
N GLU A 236 11.48 30.46 -9.38
CA GLU A 236 11.67 29.06 -9.75
C GLU A 236 10.34 28.30 -9.69
N VAL A 237 10.04 27.54 -10.74
CA VAL A 237 8.82 26.73 -10.86
C VAL A 237 9.16 25.28 -11.18
N CYS A 238 8.25 24.35 -10.91
CA CYS A 238 8.46 22.92 -11.18
C CYS A 238 8.35 22.60 -12.69
N ASP A 239 9.38 22.93 -13.48
CA ASP A 239 9.40 22.72 -14.93
C ASP A 239 10.70 22.07 -15.48
N LEU A 240 11.62 21.69 -14.60
CA LEU A 240 12.95 21.11 -14.91
C LEU A 240 13.92 22.10 -15.56
N GLN A 241 13.68 23.39 -15.45
CA GLN A 241 14.56 24.47 -15.91
C GLN A 241 14.95 25.34 -14.71
N ASP A 242 16.10 26.01 -14.81
CA ASP A 242 16.56 27.00 -13.83
C ASP A 242 15.95 28.35 -14.26
N ASN A 243 14.82 28.74 -13.68
CA ASN A 243 14.10 29.95 -14.07
C ASN A 243 14.74 31.20 -13.46
N ASP A 244 15.39 31.12 -12.30
CA ASP A 244 15.98 32.28 -11.62
C ASP A 244 17.52 32.36 -11.72
N CYS A 245 18.10 31.55 -12.60
CA CYS A 245 19.50 31.57 -13.00
C CYS A 245 20.50 31.45 -11.83
N ASP A 246 20.12 30.79 -10.74
CA ASP A 246 20.96 30.59 -9.56
C ASP A 246 21.77 29.27 -9.58
N ALA A 247 21.56 28.47 -10.64
CA ALA A 247 22.11 27.14 -10.90
C ALA A 247 21.54 25.99 -10.07
N LEU A 248 20.44 26.22 -9.34
CA LEU A 248 19.58 25.21 -8.75
C LEU A 248 18.37 25.00 -9.66
N ILE A 249 17.78 23.81 -9.60
CA ILE A 249 16.63 23.43 -10.45
C ILE A 249 15.64 22.70 -9.57
N ASP A 250 14.38 23.11 -9.62
CA ASP A 250 13.23 22.46 -8.98
C ASP A 250 13.49 22.08 -7.50
N ASP A 251 13.43 20.80 -7.15
CA ASP A 251 13.60 20.28 -5.78
C ASP A 251 15.03 20.47 -5.22
N ALA A 252 16.00 20.87 -6.06
CA ALA A 252 17.32 21.26 -5.60
C ALA A 252 17.38 22.72 -5.16
N ASP A 253 16.37 23.53 -5.51
CA ASP A 253 16.21 24.91 -5.08
C ASP A 253 15.26 24.99 -3.87
N ASP A 254 15.69 25.74 -2.85
CA ASP A 254 14.92 25.97 -1.63
C ASP A 254 13.85 27.07 -1.83
N ASP A 255 14.01 27.93 -2.85
CA ASP A 255 13.12 29.06 -3.16
C ASP A 255 12.04 28.69 -4.22
N VAL A 256 12.02 27.44 -4.68
CA VAL A 256 11.04 26.89 -5.63
C VAL A 256 9.59 27.12 -5.23
N ASN A 257 8.80 27.58 -6.18
CA ASN A 257 7.37 27.75 -6.02
C ASN A 257 6.63 26.41 -6.15
N LEU A 258 6.56 25.67 -5.05
CA LEU A 258 5.88 24.37 -4.93
C LEU A 258 4.38 24.39 -5.30
N SER A 259 3.73 25.57 -5.40
CA SER A 259 2.34 25.63 -5.89
C SER A 259 2.19 25.27 -7.37
N THR A 260 3.30 25.27 -8.11
CA THR A 260 3.40 24.77 -9.49
C THR A 260 3.69 23.27 -9.56
N GLY A 261 4.05 22.66 -8.43
CA GLY A 261 4.38 21.24 -8.33
C GLY A 261 3.16 20.31 -8.36
N THR A 262 3.45 19.03 -8.43
CA THR A 262 2.45 17.96 -8.32
C THR A 262 2.17 17.64 -6.86
N VAL A 263 0.93 17.24 -6.59
CA VAL A 263 0.55 16.73 -5.26
C VAL A 263 0.95 15.26 -5.18
N PHE A 264 1.58 14.89 -4.08
CA PHE A 264 1.90 13.52 -3.70
C PHE A 264 1.34 13.25 -2.30
N TYR A 265 1.15 11.98 -1.96
CA TYR A 265 0.47 11.54 -0.74
C TYR A 265 1.41 10.63 0.04
N ALA A 266 1.44 10.75 1.37
CA ALA A 266 2.31 9.91 2.18
C ALA A 266 1.97 8.43 1.92
N ASP A 267 3.01 7.60 1.74
CA ASP A 267 2.91 6.16 1.48
C ASP A 267 3.74 5.46 2.57
N ALA A 268 3.12 5.22 3.72
CA ALA A 268 3.82 4.78 4.93
C ALA A 268 4.06 3.27 4.98
N ASP A 269 3.26 2.47 4.27
CA ASP A 269 3.40 1.01 4.17
C ASP A 269 4.07 0.53 2.87
N THR A 270 4.32 1.44 1.91
CA THR A 270 5.11 1.27 0.68
C THR A 270 4.45 0.39 -0.39
N ASP A 271 3.14 0.43 -0.50
CA ASP A 271 2.38 -0.33 -1.49
C ASP A 271 2.15 0.42 -2.82
N GLY A 272 2.40 1.73 -2.83
CA GLY A 272 2.32 2.61 -4.00
C GLY A 272 1.04 3.43 -4.12
N TYR A 273 0.12 3.31 -3.16
CA TYR A 273 -0.98 4.23 -2.90
C TYR A 273 -0.63 5.06 -1.66
N GLY A 274 -1.27 6.21 -1.49
CA GLY A 274 -0.97 7.07 -0.35
C GLY A 274 -2.20 7.73 0.25
N ASP A 275 -2.04 8.21 1.48
CA ASP A 275 -3.11 8.78 2.29
C ASP A 275 -3.65 10.11 1.69
N PRO A 276 -4.92 10.16 1.23
CA PRO A 276 -5.54 11.38 0.70
C PRO A 276 -5.64 12.52 1.72
N GLU A 277 -5.56 12.23 3.03
CA GLU A 277 -5.55 13.23 4.11
C GLU A 277 -4.14 13.79 4.40
N ALA A 278 -3.08 13.22 3.81
CA ALA A 278 -1.68 13.63 3.99
C ALA A 278 -0.97 14.08 2.70
N PRO A 279 -1.49 15.09 1.97
CA PRO A 279 -0.86 15.59 0.75
C PRO A 279 0.40 16.43 1.02
N THR A 280 1.36 16.37 0.10
CA THR A 280 2.52 17.27 -0.02
C THR A 280 2.64 17.76 -1.47
N PHE A 281 3.28 18.91 -1.68
CA PHE A 281 3.62 19.41 -3.01
C PHE A 281 5.11 19.22 -3.24
N ALA A 282 5.50 18.67 -4.40
CA ALA A 282 6.89 18.54 -4.83
C ALA A 282 6.98 18.54 -6.36
N CYS A 283 8.16 18.82 -6.92
CA CYS A 283 8.37 18.80 -8.37
C CYS A 283 8.61 17.36 -8.86
N ALA A 284 9.32 16.54 -8.11
CA ALA A 284 9.45 15.10 -8.32
C ALA A 284 8.88 14.29 -7.14
N LEU A 285 8.56 13.01 -7.40
CA LEU A 285 8.03 12.09 -6.41
C LEU A 285 9.00 11.94 -5.22
N PRO A 286 8.64 12.39 -4.00
CA PRO A 286 9.49 12.25 -2.83
C PRO A 286 9.58 10.78 -2.37
N GLU A 287 10.66 10.43 -1.66
CA GLU A 287 10.78 9.11 -1.05
C GLU A 287 9.75 8.94 0.09
N GLY A 288 9.01 7.83 0.08
CA GLY A 288 7.94 7.54 1.05
C GLY A 288 6.60 8.24 0.72
N TYR A 289 6.40 8.60 -0.55
CA TYR A 289 5.16 9.17 -1.06
C TYR A 289 4.72 8.43 -2.33
N ALA A 290 3.43 8.48 -2.62
CA ALA A 290 2.77 7.98 -3.82
C ALA A 290 2.08 9.12 -4.61
N ALA A 291 1.85 8.89 -5.89
CA ALA A 291 1.10 9.81 -6.75
C ALA A 291 -0.41 9.53 -6.75
N ASP A 292 -0.81 8.33 -6.32
CA ASP A 292 -2.19 7.87 -6.25
C ASP A 292 -2.69 8.02 -4.80
N ASP A 293 -3.88 8.60 -4.61
CA ASP A 293 -4.42 9.01 -3.30
C ASP A 293 -5.57 8.14 -2.82
N LEU A 294 -5.63 6.92 -3.32
CA LEU A 294 -6.75 6.01 -3.13
C LEU A 294 -6.51 5.00 -1.99
N ASP A 295 -5.52 5.23 -1.14
CA ASP A 295 -5.29 4.38 0.04
C ASP A 295 -6.28 4.71 1.16
N CYS A 296 -6.99 3.69 1.66
CA CYS A 296 -7.93 3.81 2.76
C CYS A 296 -7.35 3.40 4.14
N ASP A 297 -6.16 2.77 4.18
CA ASP A 297 -5.36 2.55 5.41
C ASP A 297 -3.84 2.50 5.10
N ASP A 298 -3.23 3.69 5.00
CA ASP A 298 -1.79 3.93 4.73
C ASP A 298 -0.81 3.27 5.74
N ALA A 299 -1.30 2.57 6.76
CA ALA A 299 -0.49 1.80 7.69
C ALA A 299 -0.42 0.30 7.36
N ASP A 300 -1.21 -0.21 6.42
CA ASP A 300 -1.31 -1.62 6.08
C ASP A 300 -1.40 -1.88 4.57
N ALA A 301 -0.27 -2.28 3.98
CA ALA A 301 -0.12 -2.58 2.54
C ALA A 301 -1.03 -3.72 2.01
N ALA A 302 -1.81 -4.37 2.88
CA ALA A 302 -2.87 -5.30 2.49
C ALA A 302 -4.22 -4.61 2.23
N ILE A 303 -4.33 -3.30 2.47
CA ILE A 303 -5.53 -2.48 2.34
C ILE A 303 -5.24 -1.36 1.34
N SER A 304 -5.56 -1.59 0.07
CA SER A 304 -5.41 -0.60 -1.00
C SER A 304 -6.17 -1.01 -2.26
N PRO A 305 -6.37 -0.12 -3.25
CA PRO A 305 -7.14 -0.41 -4.47
C PRO A 305 -6.68 -1.59 -5.32
N SER A 306 -5.50 -2.13 -5.04
CA SER A 306 -4.94 -3.30 -5.72
C SER A 306 -5.00 -4.60 -4.91
N ALA A 307 -5.39 -4.50 -3.64
CA ALA A 307 -5.62 -5.65 -2.78
C ALA A 307 -6.83 -6.46 -3.26
N SER A 308 -6.97 -7.65 -2.70
CA SER A 308 -8.16 -8.48 -2.91
C SER A 308 -9.00 -8.42 -1.65
N GLU A 309 -10.29 -8.17 -1.81
CA GLU A 309 -11.23 -8.19 -0.71
C GLU A 309 -11.31 -9.58 -0.07
N VAL A 310 -11.17 -9.64 1.27
CA VAL A 310 -11.21 -10.89 2.04
C VAL A 310 -12.24 -10.80 3.16
N CYS A 311 -12.68 -11.96 3.68
CA CYS A 311 -13.65 -12.03 4.76
C CYS A 311 -13.04 -11.64 6.13
N ASP A 312 -12.81 -10.35 6.38
CA ASP A 312 -12.22 -9.85 7.62
C ASP A 312 -12.96 -8.65 8.25
N LEU A 313 -14.10 -8.24 7.70
CA LEU A 313 -14.90 -7.06 8.11
C LEU A 313 -14.23 -5.71 7.83
N GLN A 314 -13.22 -5.67 6.97
CA GLN A 314 -12.56 -4.45 6.49
C GLN A 314 -12.81 -4.31 4.99
N ASP A 315 -12.65 -3.08 4.48
CA ASP A 315 -12.66 -2.79 3.06
C ASP A 315 -11.19 -2.85 2.62
N ASN A 316 -10.75 -4.00 2.11
CA ASN A 316 -9.34 -4.20 1.75
C ASN A 316 -9.00 -3.56 0.41
N ASP A 317 -9.95 -3.44 -0.52
CA ASP A 317 -9.69 -2.88 -1.86
C ASP A 317 -10.16 -1.43 -2.05
N CYS A 318 -10.56 -0.78 -0.95
CA CYS A 318 -10.92 0.63 -0.88
C CYS A 318 -12.05 1.04 -1.85
N ASP A 319 -12.94 0.12 -2.22
CA ASP A 319 -14.06 0.38 -3.14
C ASP A 319 -15.36 0.79 -2.41
N THR A 320 -15.33 0.82 -1.07
CA THR A 320 -16.41 1.12 -0.11
C THR A 320 -17.40 -0.01 0.17
N LEU A 321 -17.24 -1.16 -0.48
CA LEU A 321 -17.96 -2.40 -0.17
C LEU A 321 -17.12 -3.20 0.83
N ILE A 322 -17.80 -4.06 1.58
CA ILE A 322 -17.16 -4.86 2.65
C ILE A 322 -17.75 -6.26 2.56
N ASP A 323 -16.89 -7.26 2.51
CA ASP A 323 -17.19 -8.69 2.56
C ASP A 323 -18.35 -9.09 1.60
N ASP A 324 -19.45 -9.66 2.11
CA ASP A 324 -20.59 -10.14 1.32
C ASP A 324 -21.35 -9.01 0.58
N ALA A 325 -21.09 -7.74 0.90
CA ALA A 325 -21.60 -6.62 0.12
C ALA A 325 -20.77 -6.36 -1.14
N ASP A 326 -19.54 -6.86 -1.18
CA ASP A 326 -18.58 -6.74 -2.26
C ASP A 326 -18.73 -7.91 -3.26
N PRO A 327 -18.93 -7.66 -4.56
CA PRO A 327 -18.99 -8.70 -5.58
C PRO A 327 -17.65 -9.39 -5.90
N ASP A 328 -16.52 -8.76 -5.57
CA ASP A 328 -15.15 -9.18 -5.87
C ASP A 328 -14.44 -9.85 -4.66
N VAL A 329 -15.13 -9.95 -3.50
CA VAL A 329 -14.68 -10.70 -2.31
C VAL A 329 -14.19 -12.11 -2.67
N ASP A 330 -13.07 -12.53 -2.07
CA ASP A 330 -12.58 -13.91 -2.14
C ASP A 330 -13.30 -14.77 -1.10
N PRO A 331 -14.33 -15.56 -1.49
CA PRO A 331 -15.10 -16.37 -0.55
C PRO A 331 -14.26 -17.49 0.07
N SER A 332 -13.09 -17.83 -0.49
CA SER A 332 -12.22 -18.87 0.07
C SER A 332 -11.60 -18.49 1.42
N THR A 333 -11.64 -17.20 1.76
CA THR A 333 -11.25 -16.67 3.07
C THR A 333 -12.38 -16.69 4.09
N GLY A 334 -13.61 -16.98 3.65
CA GLY A 334 -14.82 -17.05 4.48
C GLY A 334 -14.98 -18.35 5.24
N ALA A 335 -16.06 -18.43 6.00
CA ALA A 335 -16.46 -19.65 6.69
C ALA A 335 -17.13 -20.62 5.70
N VAL A 336 -17.06 -21.92 6.04
CA VAL A 336 -17.81 -22.96 5.34
C VAL A 336 -19.17 -23.10 6.02
N PHE A 337 -20.23 -22.88 5.26
CA PHE A 337 -21.62 -23.19 5.60
C PHE A 337 -22.11 -24.34 4.70
N TYR A 338 -23.32 -24.81 4.93
CA TYR A 338 -23.92 -25.95 4.23
C TYR A 338 -25.33 -25.58 3.79
N ALA A 339 -25.73 -25.92 2.57
CA ALA A 339 -27.08 -25.61 2.07
C ALA A 339 -28.14 -26.23 3.01
N ASP A 340 -29.20 -25.47 3.29
CA ASP A 340 -30.34 -25.83 4.14
C ASP A 340 -31.61 -25.56 3.30
N ASP A 341 -31.95 -26.50 2.43
CA ASP A 341 -32.98 -26.37 1.40
C ASP A 341 -34.40 -26.52 1.99
N ASP A 342 -34.54 -27.20 3.12
CA ASP A 342 -35.82 -27.45 3.79
C ASP A 342 -36.10 -26.54 5.01
N GLY A 343 -35.08 -25.85 5.53
CA GLY A 343 -35.16 -24.82 6.55
C GLY A 343 -35.22 -25.33 7.99
N ASP A 344 -34.68 -26.51 8.28
CA ASP A 344 -34.65 -27.08 9.64
C ASP A 344 -33.41 -26.69 10.48
N SER A 345 -32.50 -25.91 9.88
CA SER A 345 -31.23 -25.43 10.46
C SER A 345 -30.12 -26.47 10.57
N PHE A 346 -30.22 -27.61 9.91
CA PHE A 346 -29.10 -28.48 9.56
C PHE A 346 -28.88 -28.37 8.05
N GLY A 347 -27.68 -28.64 7.56
CA GLY A 347 -27.38 -28.51 6.14
C GLY A 347 -26.62 -29.69 5.57
N ASP A 348 -26.69 -29.86 4.25
CA ASP A 348 -26.09 -30.98 3.53
C ASP A 348 -24.55 -30.94 3.56
N PRO A 349 -23.86 -31.90 4.20
CA PRO A 349 -22.39 -31.97 4.21
C PRO A 349 -21.78 -32.15 2.81
N GLY A 350 -22.58 -32.57 1.83
CA GLY A 350 -22.23 -32.73 0.42
C GLY A 350 -22.24 -31.42 -0.38
N VAL A 351 -22.85 -30.35 0.14
CA VAL A 351 -23.03 -29.06 -0.57
C VAL A 351 -22.50 -27.89 0.29
N PRO A 352 -21.17 -27.76 0.44
CA PRO A 352 -20.58 -26.64 1.16
C PRO A 352 -20.73 -25.33 0.38
N VAL A 353 -21.09 -24.27 1.10
CA VAL A 353 -21.20 -22.87 0.62
C VAL A 353 -20.17 -22.02 1.37
N LEU A 354 -19.29 -21.36 0.63
CA LEU A 354 -18.30 -20.43 1.19
C LEU A 354 -18.87 -19.01 1.18
N SER A 355 -18.89 -18.33 2.32
CA SER A 355 -19.35 -16.94 2.47
C SER A 355 -18.72 -16.30 3.72
N CYS A 356 -18.74 -14.97 3.84
CA CYS A 356 -18.20 -14.29 5.01
C CYS A 356 -19.18 -14.34 6.20
N ALA A 357 -20.48 -14.21 5.95
CA ALA A 357 -21.55 -14.42 6.92
C ALA A 357 -22.50 -15.55 6.49
N LEU A 358 -23.26 -16.10 7.44
CA LEU A 358 -24.22 -17.17 7.20
C LEU A 358 -25.22 -16.77 6.09
N PRO A 359 -25.15 -17.38 4.90
CA PRO A 359 -26.05 -17.04 3.81
C PRO A 359 -27.47 -17.56 4.11
N ALA A 360 -28.48 -16.87 3.56
CA ALA A 360 -29.86 -17.29 3.74
C ALA A 360 -30.12 -18.64 3.03
N GLY A 361 -30.72 -19.60 3.75
CA GLY A 361 -30.90 -20.97 3.25
C GLY A 361 -29.64 -21.83 3.38
N ALA A 362 -28.78 -21.52 4.36
CA ALA A 362 -27.65 -22.34 4.74
C ALA A 362 -27.56 -22.45 6.27
N SER A 363 -26.84 -23.46 6.76
CA SER A 363 -26.57 -23.74 8.17
C SER A 363 -25.07 -23.80 8.48
N GLU A 364 -24.72 -23.56 9.74
CA GLU A 364 -23.39 -23.84 10.31
C GLU A 364 -23.18 -25.32 10.67
N ASP A 365 -24.28 -26.08 10.79
CA ASP A 365 -24.29 -27.50 11.18
C ASP A 365 -24.46 -28.37 9.93
N ASP A 366 -23.52 -29.29 9.67
CA ASP A 366 -23.44 -30.11 8.46
C ASP A 366 -23.97 -31.53 8.63
N SER A 367 -24.87 -31.70 9.59
CA SER A 367 -25.28 -33.03 10.04
C SER A 367 -26.58 -33.52 9.39
N ASP A 368 -27.08 -32.85 8.36
CA ASP A 368 -28.28 -33.26 7.63
C ASP A 368 -27.97 -34.42 6.67
N CYS A 369 -28.80 -35.46 6.70
CA CYS A 369 -28.71 -36.64 5.84
C CYS A 369 -29.72 -36.64 4.67
N ASP A 370 -30.74 -35.78 4.69
CA ASP A 370 -31.70 -35.51 3.62
C ASP A 370 -32.21 -34.06 3.66
N ASP A 371 -31.44 -33.15 3.05
CA ASP A 371 -31.66 -31.71 2.90
C ASP A 371 -32.94 -31.33 2.08
N THR A 372 -33.77 -32.32 1.74
CA THR A 372 -35.08 -32.09 1.13
C THR A 372 -36.24 -32.29 2.11
N SER A 373 -35.96 -32.67 3.35
CA SER A 373 -36.92 -33.10 4.36
C SER A 373 -36.58 -32.53 5.75
N ALA A 374 -37.31 -31.49 6.15
CA ALA A 374 -37.19 -30.86 7.48
C ALA A 374 -37.57 -31.77 8.68
N ALA A 375 -37.80 -33.07 8.42
CA ALA A 375 -37.99 -34.12 9.41
C ALA A 375 -36.74 -35.01 9.56
N SER A 376 -35.69 -34.77 8.77
CA SER A 376 -34.51 -35.61 8.64
C SER A 376 -33.27 -34.89 9.18
N TYR A 377 -33.06 -34.90 10.50
CA TYR A 377 -31.95 -34.22 11.15
C TYR A 377 -31.53 -34.91 12.45
N PRO A 378 -30.30 -34.68 12.96
CA PRO A 378 -29.84 -35.29 14.19
C PRO A 378 -30.77 -35.10 15.39
N GLY A 379 -31.31 -36.20 15.89
CA GLY A 379 -32.23 -36.21 17.03
C GLY A 379 -33.68 -35.91 16.68
N ALA A 380 -34.05 -35.92 15.40
CA ALA A 380 -35.45 -36.05 14.98
C ALA A 380 -36.05 -37.37 15.49
N ALA A 381 -37.38 -37.50 15.37
CA ALA A 381 -38.07 -38.73 15.73
C ALA A 381 -38.12 -39.65 14.50
N GLU A 382 -37.56 -40.84 14.65
CA GLU A 382 -37.57 -41.91 13.65
C GLU A 382 -39.00 -42.30 13.24
N LEU A 383 -39.26 -42.23 11.94
CA LEU A 383 -40.48 -42.70 11.31
C LEU A 383 -40.25 -44.11 10.73
N CYS A 384 -41.33 -44.87 10.56
CA CYS A 384 -41.28 -46.21 9.97
C CYS A 384 -41.45 -46.15 8.44
N ASP A 385 -40.74 -45.25 7.77
CA ASP A 385 -40.83 -45.00 6.33
C ASP A 385 -39.61 -45.49 5.54
N ALA A 386 -38.67 -46.16 6.20
CA ALA A 386 -37.41 -46.66 5.66
C ALA A 386 -36.40 -45.57 5.24
N ASP A 387 -36.61 -44.34 5.70
CA ASP A 387 -35.65 -43.25 5.65
C ASP A 387 -34.99 -43.07 7.03
N ASP A 388 -33.73 -42.63 7.06
CA ASP A 388 -32.98 -42.34 8.29
C ASP A 388 -33.34 -40.91 8.71
N ASN A 389 -34.31 -40.73 9.60
CA ASN A 389 -34.82 -39.40 9.94
C ASN A 389 -33.97 -38.74 11.03
N ASP A 390 -33.31 -39.51 11.89
CA ASP A 390 -32.46 -38.97 12.96
C ASP A 390 -30.97 -38.91 12.60
N CYS A 391 -30.62 -39.26 11.37
CA CYS A 391 -29.29 -39.23 10.79
C CYS A 391 -28.24 -40.01 11.60
N ASP A 392 -28.66 -41.07 12.30
CA ASP A 392 -27.77 -41.93 13.10
C ASP A 392 -27.17 -43.11 12.31
N GLY A 393 -27.62 -43.28 11.06
CA GLY A 393 -27.22 -44.35 10.14
C GLY A 393 -28.13 -45.59 10.19
N ALA A 394 -29.19 -45.59 11.00
CA ALA A 394 -30.25 -46.60 11.01
C ALA A 394 -31.48 -46.11 10.23
N LEU A 395 -32.10 -47.01 9.47
CA LEU A 395 -33.20 -46.64 8.57
C LEU A 395 -34.59 -46.65 9.21
N ASN A 396 -34.74 -47.12 10.45
CA ASN A 396 -36.01 -47.23 11.17
C ASN A 396 -35.74 -47.61 12.64
N ASN A 397 -35.85 -46.67 13.59
CA ASN A 397 -35.77 -46.98 15.04
C ASN A 397 -37.10 -46.78 15.80
N GLY A 398 -38.23 -46.72 15.08
CA GLY A 398 -39.57 -46.69 15.68
C GLY A 398 -39.87 -47.96 16.50
N VAL A 399 -40.64 -47.83 17.60
CA VAL A 399 -40.97 -48.98 18.48
C VAL A 399 -42.00 -49.89 17.80
N LEU A 400 -41.57 -51.10 17.42
CA LEU A 400 -42.39 -52.08 16.70
C LEU A 400 -43.66 -52.45 17.50
N GLY A 401 -44.82 -52.43 16.85
CA GLY A 401 -46.12 -52.76 17.44
C GLY A 401 -46.79 -51.65 18.26
N SER A 402 -46.16 -50.48 18.40
CA SER A 402 -46.66 -49.37 19.22
C SER A 402 -47.86 -48.61 18.63
N GLY A 403 -48.13 -48.77 17.33
CA GLY A 403 -49.23 -48.12 16.62
C GLY A 403 -49.46 -48.69 15.23
N LEU A 404 -50.61 -48.38 14.62
CA LEU A 404 -51.00 -48.90 13.30
C LEU A 404 -50.02 -48.50 12.17
N ASP A 405 -49.15 -47.52 12.41
CA ASP A 405 -48.15 -47.03 11.46
C ASP A 405 -46.80 -47.78 11.56
N CYS A 406 -46.58 -48.57 12.62
CA CYS A 406 -45.41 -49.45 12.79
C CYS A 406 -45.86 -50.84 13.30
N PRO A 407 -46.67 -51.59 12.53
CA PRO A 407 -47.18 -52.89 12.98
C PRO A 407 -46.08 -53.96 13.01
N GLY A 408 -46.14 -54.87 13.98
CA GLY A 408 -45.39 -56.12 13.90
C GLY A 408 -46.10 -57.15 13.02
N GLU A 409 -45.39 -58.14 12.49
CA GLU A 409 -45.97 -59.30 11.81
C GLU A 409 -46.60 -60.28 12.83
N SER A 410 -46.11 -60.28 14.08
CA SER A 410 -46.65 -61.08 15.18
C SER A 410 -46.28 -60.52 16.56
N CYS A 411 -47.01 -60.88 17.60
CA CYS A 411 -46.63 -60.57 18.99
C CYS A 411 -45.23 -61.12 19.35
N LEU A 412 -44.84 -62.26 18.76
CA LEU A 412 -43.53 -62.87 18.97
C LEU A 412 -42.40 -62.03 18.37
N GLU A 413 -42.63 -61.41 17.22
CA GLU A 413 -41.64 -60.51 16.61
C GLU A 413 -41.38 -59.29 17.49
N ILE A 414 -42.45 -58.61 17.93
CA ILE A 414 -42.36 -57.45 18.83
C ILE A 414 -41.62 -57.81 20.12
N LEU A 415 -41.86 -59.01 20.65
CA LEU A 415 -41.17 -59.48 21.85
C LEU A 415 -39.69 -59.76 21.60
N ASN A 416 -39.35 -60.41 20.49
CA ASN A 416 -37.96 -60.72 20.14
C ASN A 416 -37.13 -59.48 19.79
N ASP A 417 -37.77 -58.46 19.21
CA ASP A 417 -37.20 -57.14 18.94
C ASP A 417 -36.89 -56.37 20.24
N GLY A 418 -37.59 -56.68 21.32
CA GLY A 418 -37.45 -56.01 22.62
C GLY A 418 -38.35 -54.78 22.77
N SER A 419 -39.22 -54.54 21.79
CA SER A 419 -40.22 -53.46 21.77
C SER A 419 -41.44 -53.72 22.66
N SER A 420 -41.50 -54.87 23.35
CA SER A 420 -42.61 -55.23 24.24
C SER A 420 -42.74 -54.32 25.48
N GLY A 421 -43.92 -53.74 25.65
CA GLY A 421 -44.35 -53.04 26.87
C GLY A 421 -45.03 -53.93 27.94
N GLY A 422 -45.11 -55.25 27.72
CA GLY A 422 -45.89 -56.19 28.53
C GLY A 422 -47.20 -56.64 27.86
N ASP A 423 -48.05 -57.39 28.58
CA ASP A 423 -49.33 -57.88 28.02
C ASP A 423 -50.27 -56.73 27.65
N GLY A 424 -50.97 -56.83 26.52
CA GLY A 424 -51.88 -55.79 26.05
C GLY A 424 -52.10 -55.83 24.53
N ASP A 425 -52.74 -54.80 23.99
CA ASP A 425 -52.99 -54.71 22.55
C ASP A 425 -51.81 -54.08 21.80
N TYR A 426 -51.39 -54.73 20.72
CA TYR A 426 -50.34 -54.26 19.81
C TYR A 426 -50.88 -54.18 18.39
N ALA A 427 -50.32 -53.27 17.59
CA ALA A 427 -50.62 -53.22 16.17
C ALA A 427 -49.88 -54.35 15.44
N LEU A 428 -50.62 -55.23 14.78
CA LEU A 428 -50.06 -56.26 13.91
C LEU A 428 -50.61 -56.17 12.49
N ASP A 429 -49.81 -56.56 11.50
CA ASP A 429 -50.23 -56.75 10.10
C ASP A 429 -49.71 -58.08 9.54
N PRO A 430 -50.22 -59.23 10.02
CA PRO A 430 -49.63 -60.55 9.73
C PRO A 430 -49.78 -61.01 8.27
N ASP A 431 -50.62 -60.35 7.47
CA ASP A 431 -50.90 -60.70 6.08
C ASP A 431 -50.63 -59.56 5.08
N GLY A 432 -50.11 -58.42 5.57
CA GLY A 432 -49.81 -57.23 4.78
C GLY A 432 -51.05 -56.56 4.17
N SER A 433 -52.25 -56.89 4.66
CA SER A 433 -53.51 -56.33 4.16
C SER A 433 -53.97 -55.08 4.93
N GLY A 434 -53.27 -54.75 6.01
CA GLY A 434 -53.41 -53.53 6.79
C GLY A 434 -53.39 -53.81 8.29
N ALA A 435 -52.65 -52.99 9.03
CA ALA A 435 -52.50 -53.09 10.47
C ALA A 435 -53.84 -53.05 11.22
N ALA A 436 -53.99 -53.92 12.21
CA ALA A 436 -55.07 -53.91 13.19
C ALA A 436 -54.52 -54.17 14.60
N LEU A 437 -55.33 -53.88 15.63
CA LEU A 437 -54.95 -54.19 17.01
C LEU A 437 -55.26 -55.65 17.34
N TYR A 438 -54.27 -56.36 17.84
CA TYR A 438 -54.37 -57.72 18.36
C TYR A 438 -53.91 -57.76 19.81
N THR A 439 -54.59 -58.55 20.63
CA THR A 439 -54.20 -58.75 22.03
C THR A 439 -53.03 -59.73 22.09
N CYS A 440 -51.94 -59.28 22.71
CA CYS A 440 -50.72 -60.04 22.92
C CYS A 440 -50.53 -60.37 24.40
N ASP A 441 -50.20 -61.63 24.69
CA ASP A 441 -49.59 -62.05 25.96
C ASP A 441 -48.08 -62.11 25.75
N MET A 442 -47.37 -61.22 26.42
CA MET A 442 -45.93 -60.99 26.31
C MET A 442 -45.15 -61.54 27.50
N THR A 443 -45.83 -62.13 28.49
CA THR A 443 -45.20 -62.53 29.76
C THR A 443 -45.38 -64.01 30.11
N THR A 444 -46.50 -64.63 29.73
CA THR A 444 -46.76 -66.04 30.03
C THR A 444 -45.84 -66.94 29.20
N ASP A 445 -45.15 -67.84 29.90
CA ASP A 445 -44.27 -68.86 29.31
C ASP A 445 -43.28 -68.29 28.27
N GLY A 446 -42.67 -67.15 28.58
CA GLY A 446 -41.71 -66.50 27.69
C GLY A 446 -42.31 -65.56 26.65
N GLY A 447 -43.64 -65.40 26.59
CA GLY A 447 -44.36 -64.34 25.86
C GLY A 447 -44.39 -64.43 24.33
N GLY A 448 -45.12 -63.52 23.69
CA GLY A 448 -45.21 -63.43 22.22
C GLY A 448 -46.44 -64.13 21.66
N PHE A 449 -47.38 -64.50 22.51
CA PHE A 449 -48.64 -65.14 22.18
C PHE A 449 -49.66 -64.12 21.67
N THR A 450 -50.25 -64.41 20.50
CA THR A 450 -51.31 -63.61 19.88
C THR A 450 -52.65 -64.27 20.13
N LEU A 451 -53.63 -63.54 20.68
CA LEU A 451 -55.00 -64.02 20.86
C LEU A 451 -55.69 -64.14 19.49
N VAL A 452 -56.07 -65.37 19.11
CA VAL A 452 -56.74 -65.64 17.83
C VAL A 452 -58.17 -66.13 17.99
N PHE A 453 -58.54 -66.55 19.20
CA PHE A 453 -59.91 -66.88 19.53
C PHE A 453 -60.14 -66.66 21.02
N ASP A 454 -61.20 -65.95 21.37
CA ASP A 454 -61.65 -65.75 22.74
C ASP A 454 -63.15 -65.94 22.81
N TRP A 455 -63.60 -66.60 23.87
CA TRP A 455 -65.00 -66.75 24.22
C TRP A 455 -65.12 -66.89 25.73
N ASP A 456 -65.77 -65.95 26.41
CA ASP A 456 -65.95 -65.99 27.86
C ASP A 456 -67.34 -65.54 28.31
N ARG A 457 -68.17 -66.49 28.73
CA ARG A 457 -69.53 -66.23 29.26
C ARG A 457 -69.59 -65.33 30.48
N ARG A 458 -68.49 -65.08 31.19
CA ARG A 458 -68.49 -64.33 32.46
C ARG A 458 -68.41 -62.83 32.25
N ASN A 459 -67.79 -62.36 31.16
CA ASN A 459 -67.37 -60.95 31.05
C ASN A 459 -68.08 -60.13 29.97
N ASP A 460 -68.64 -60.74 28.93
CA ASP A 460 -69.22 -60.02 27.76
C ASP A 460 -70.70 -60.35 27.48
N GLY A 461 -71.24 -61.41 28.09
CA GLY A 461 -72.61 -61.85 27.85
C GLY A 461 -72.76 -62.74 26.61
N ASP A 462 -71.64 -63.26 26.10
CA ASP A 462 -71.60 -64.14 24.95
C ASP A 462 -72.49 -65.36 25.14
N SER A 463 -73.37 -65.56 24.16
CA SER A 463 -74.26 -66.71 24.09
C SER A 463 -73.55 -67.90 23.42
N LEU A 464 -74.17 -69.08 23.48
CA LEU A 464 -73.69 -70.22 22.68
C LEU A 464 -73.77 -69.95 21.18
N THR A 465 -74.69 -69.08 20.76
CA THR A 465 -74.79 -68.67 19.37
C THR A 465 -73.57 -67.84 18.96
N ASP A 466 -73.03 -67.04 19.89
CA ASP A 466 -71.81 -66.25 19.64
C ASP A 466 -70.58 -67.15 19.63
N PHE A 467 -70.46 -68.13 20.53
CA PHE A 467 -69.44 -69.19 20.44
C PHE A 467 -69.49 -69.91 19.08
N GLU A 468 -70.68 -70.35 18.67
CA GLU A 468 -70.87 -71.08 17.42
C GLU A 468 -70.52 -70.21 16.21
N SER A 469 -70.90 -68.93 16.21
CA SER A 469 -70.57 -67.97 15.16
C SER A 469 -69.08 -67.65 15.12
N LEU A 470 -68.45 -67.29 16.25
CA LEU A 470 -67.02 -66.96 16.35
C LEU A 470 -66.15 -68.18 16.02
N PHE A 471 -66.51 -69.36 16.52
CA PHE A 471 -65.78 -70.59 16.23
C PHE A 471 -65.94 -70.98 14.75
N THR A 472 -67.13 -70.79 14.17
CA THR A 472 -67.34 -71.05 12.74
C THR A 472 -66.62 -70.03 11.86
N GLU A 473 -66.59 -68.76 12.24
CA GLU A 473 -65.90 -67.70 11.49
C GLU A 473 -64.38 -67.89 11.49
N ASN A 474 -63.80 -68.19 12.66
CA ASN A 474 -62.35 -68.34 12.82
C ASN A 474 -61.81 -69.72 12.37
N PHE A 475 -62.61 -70.80 12.47
CA PHE A 475 -62.16 -72.17 12.14
C PHE A 475 -62.92 -72.86 10.98
N ASN A 476 -63.90 -72.18 10.38
CA ASN A 476 -64.53 -72.35 9.06
C ASN A 476 -64.44 -73.73 8.34
N ASN A 477 -65.16 -74.77 8.84
CA ASN A 477 -65.81 -75.86 8.06
C ASN A 477 -66.46 -76.99 8.90
N MET A 478 -67.31 -76.71 9.89
CA MET A 478 -68.02 -77.76 10.65
C MET A 478 -69.54 -77.52 10.65
N THR A 479 -70.34 -78.50 10.19
CA THR A 479 -71.78 -78.31 9.92
C THR A 479 -72.71 -79.08 10.86
N SER A 480 -73.69 -78.34 11.40
CA SER A 480 -75.00 -78.72 11.97
C SER A 480 -75.12 -79.09 13.47
N TRP A 481 -75.83 -78.23 14.22
CA TRP A 481 -76.48 -78.54 15.50
C TRP A 481 -77.91 -77.96 15.55
N THR A 482 -78.83 -78.65 16.24
CA THR A 482 -80.22 -78.20 16.48
C THR A 482 -80.47 -77.97 17.95
N THR A 483 -80.98 -76.77 18.28
CA THR A 483 -81.13 -76.23 19.64
C THR A 483 -82.50 -76.53 20.26
N SER A 484 -82.53 -77.07 21.49
CA SER A 484 -83.69 -76.94 22.38
C SER A 484 -83.38 -77.13 23.89
N SER A 485 -82.33 -76.49 24.42
CA SER A 485 -82.25 -76.13 25.85
C SER A 485 -81.20 -75.04 26.07
N THR A 486 -81.37 -74.23 27.13
CA THR A 486 -80.52 -73.09 27.50
C THR A 486 -79.25 -73.47 28.26
N TYR A 487 -78.80 -74.73 28.13
CA TYR A 487 -77.56 -75.27 28.68
C TYR A 487 -76.94 -76.25 27.67
N LEU A 488 -75.61 -76.33 27.60
CA LEU A 488 -74.92 -77.26 26.71
C LEU A 488 -74.88 -78.64 27.39
N GLU A 489 -76.00 -79.35 27.31
CA GLU A 489 -76.12 -80.74 27.74
C GLU A 489 -75.72 -81.66 26.57
N TRP A 490 -74.69 -82.49 26.73
CA TRP A 490 -74.36 -83.55 25.78
C TRP A 490 -75.23 -84.78 26.08
N ALA A 491 -76.46 -84.78 25.58
CA ALA A 491 -77.43 -85.84 25.84
C ALA A 491 -77.71 -86.73 24.61
N ASP A 492 -77.62 -88.05 24.85
CA ASP A 492 -77.89 -89.16 23.93
C ASP A 492 -79.31 -89.11 23.32
N GLY A 493 -79.36 -89.28 22.01
CA GLY A 493 -80.58 -89.38 21.21
C GLY A 493 -80.93 -90.80 20.75
N ASN A 494 -80.76 -91.87 21.53
CA ASN A 494 -81.78 -92.94 21.69
C ASN A 494 -81.32 -94.11 22.59
N ALA A 495 -82.29 -94.71 23.30
CA ALA A 495 -82.12 -96.00 23.97
C ALA A 495 -81.95 -97.16 22.95
N LYS A 496 -80.73 -97.36 22.42
CA LYS A 496 -80.05 -98.63 22.09
C LYS A 496 -78.84 -98.40 21.15
N GLY A 497 -77.64 -98.32 21.73
CA GLY A 497 -76.38 -98.60 21.03
C GLY A 497 -75.61 -97.37 20.57
N ASP A 498 -74.75 -96.91 21.48
CA ASP A 498 -73.38 -96.41 21.33
C ASP A 498 -72.94 -95.98 19.92
N VAL A 499 -72.66 -94.67 19.80
CA VAL A 499 -71.44 -94.03 19.25
C VAL A 499 -71.83 -92.65 18.69
N ILE A 500 -71.34 -91.58 19.32
CA ILE A 500 -70.96 -90.36 18.62
C ILE A 500 -69.44 -90.31 18.68
N ASP A 501 -68.81 -90.74 17.60
CA ASP A 501 -67.38 -90.67 17.33
C ASP A 501 -67.18 -89.48 16.40
N TYR A 502 -66.94 -88.31 16.97
CA TYR A 502 -66.41 -87.18 16.22
C TYR A 502 -65.20 -86.62 16.96
N GLN A 503 -64.05 -86.78 16.32
CA GLN A 503 -62.80 -86.12 16.64
C GLN A 503 -62.70 -84.90 15.73
N TYR A 504 -62.46 -83.72 16.30
CA TYR A 504 -62.30 -82.49 15.54
C TYR A 504 -60.88 -81.99 15.73
N ALA A 505 -60.10 -81.96 14.64
CA ALA A 505 -58.72 -81.52 14.62
C ALA A 505 -58.64 -80.07 14.16
N VAL A 506 -58.23 -79.14 15.03
CA VAL A 506 -57.83 -77.79 14.60
C VAL A 506 -56.37 -77.87 14.16
N SER A 507 -56.11 -77.73 12.86
CA SER A 507 -54.75 -77.80 12.31
C SER A 507 -54.01 -76.48 12.58
N VAL A 508 -52.80 -76.54 13.14
CA VAL A 508 -51.92 -75.35 13.30
C VAL A 508 -50.87 -75.42 12.19
N PRO A 509 -50.99 -74.66 11.08
CA PRO A 509 -50.30 -74.98 9.83
C PRO A 509 -48.77 -74.81 9.82
N ASN A 510 -48.16 -74.23 10.85
CA ASN A 510 -46.77 -73.77 10.81
C ASN A 510 -45.87 -74.29 11.94
N GLY A 511 -46.32 -75.27 12.75
CA GLY A 511 -45.51 -75.79 13.86
C GLY A 511 -45.25 -74.76 14.98
N GLY A 512 -46.15 -73.80 15.15
CA GLY A 512 -46.09 -72.82 16.25
C GLY A 512 -46.50 -73.40 17.60
N GLU A 513 -46.34 -72.59 18.64
CA GLU A 513 -46.80 -72.92 19.98
C GLU A 513 -48.20 -72.36 20.18
N ALA A 514 -49.08 -73.16 20.81
CA ALA A 514 -50.42 -72.71 21.13
C ALA A 514 -50.67 -72.87 22.63
N LEU A 515 -51.19 -71.80 23.23
CA LEU A 515 -51.61 -71.78 24.62
C LEU A 515 -53.13 -71.77 24.67
N PHE A 516 -53.68 -72.67 25.49
CA PHE A 516 -55.11 -72.82 25.70
C PHE A 516 -55.44 -72.41 27.13
N ASP A 517 -56.39 -71.50 27.26
CA ASP A 517 -57.02 -71.20 28.55
C ASP A 517 -58.46 -71.73 28.52
N LEU A 518 -58.76 -72.67 29.41
CA LEU A 518 -60.03 -73.39 29.45
C LEU A 518 -60.59 -73.42 30.87
N ASP A 519 -61.78 -72.85 31.06
CA ASP A 519 -62.47 -72.88 32.35
C ASP A 519 -63.73 -73.76 32.32
N PHE A 520 -63.83 -74.65 33.31
CA PHE A 520 -64.97 -75.56 33.50
C PHE A 520 -65.58 -75.45 34.90
N TYR A 521 -66.85 -75.81 35.02
CA TYR A 521 -67.53 -75.98 36.30
C TYR A 521 -68.39 -77.26 36.29
N GLY A 522 -68.23 -78.12 37.29
CA GLY A 522 -68.97 -79.40 37.35
C GLY A 522 -68.51 -80.36 38.45
N SER A 523 -69.20 -81.50 38.54
CA SER A 523 -69.01 -82.48 39.63
C SER A 523 -67.80 -83.40 39.45
N SER A 524 -67.44 -83.76 38.20
CA SER A 524 -66.16 -84.38 37.82
C SER A 524 -65.94 -84.35 36.29
N MET A 525 -64.69 -84.21 35.83
CA MET A 525 -64.32 -84.37 34.41
C MET A 525 -64.10 -85.84 34.02
N GLU A 526 -63.56 -86.66 34.93
CA GLU A 526 -63.23 -88.07 34.67
C GLU A 526 -64.46 -88.93 34.29
N GLN A 527 -65.67 -88.47 34.58
CA GLN A 527 -66.92 -89.20 34.31
C GLN A 527 -67.89 -88.48 33.37
N SER A 528 -67.64 -87.22 33.00
CA SER A 528 -68.38 -86.53 31.94
C SER A 528 -67.90 -86.96 30.54
N GLY A 529 -66.76 -87.65 30.50
CA GLY A 529 -66.04 -88.12 29.32
C GLY A 529 -65.66 -87.04 28.34
N VAL A 530 -65.50 -85.80 28.81
CA VAL A 530 -64.84 -84.75 28.03
C VAL A 530 -63.32 -85.00 28.08
N TRP A 531 -62.71 -85.27 26.93
CA TRP A 531 -61.26 -85.45 26.79
C TRP A 531 -60.69 -84.36 25.90
N PHE A 532 -59.61 -83.76 26.37
CA PHE A 532 -58.76 -82.88 25.59
C PHE A 532 -57.45 -83.61 25.34
N TRP A 533 -57.06 -83.73 24.08
CA TRP A 533 -55.73 -84.18 23.74
C TRP A 533 -55.21 -83.38 22.56
N ALA A 534 -53.91 -83.15 22.57
CA ALA A 534 -53.22 -82.55 21.45
C ALA A 534 -52.41 -83.62 20.73
N THR A 535 -52.29 -83.53 19.41
CA THR A 535 -51.33 -84.35 18.67
C THR A 535 -50.08 -83.53 18.41
N ALA A 536 -48.95 -83.98 18.96
CA ALA A 536 -47.63 -83.44 18.69
C ALA A 536 -46.79 -84.52 17.99
N GLY A 537 -46.24 -84.21 16.81
CA GLY A 537 -45.45 -85.15 16.00
C GLY A 537 -46.17 -86.48 15.73
N GLY A 538 -47.47 -86.43 15.42
CA GLY A 538 -48.32 -87.59 15.15
C GLY A 538 -48.69 -88.46 16.36
N ASN A 539 -48.31 -88.11 17.60
CA ASN A 539 -48.69 -88.85 18.81
C ASN A 539 -49.75 -88.07 19.63
N PRO A 540 -50.87 -88.70 20.00
CA PRO A 540 -51.85 -88.08 20.89
C PRO A 540 -51.31 -88.02 22.31
N THR A 541 -51.25 -86.80 22.86
CA THR A 541 -50.88 -86.53 24.25
C THR A 541 -52.13 -86.11 25.01
N ASP A 542 -52.53 -86.96 25.96
CA ASP A 542 -53.71 -86.77 26.80
C ASP A 542 -53.42 -85.71 27.89
N LEU A 543 -54.29 -84.72 28.02
CA LEU A 543 -54.15 -83.63 28.97
C LEU A 543 -54.65 -84.09 30.36
N GLN A 544 -53.96 -85.04 30.99
CA GLN A 544 -54.42 -85.64 32.26
C GLN A 544 -54.19 -84.74 33.48
N CYS A 545 -55.20 -84.66 34.35
CA CYS A 545 -55.12 -84.08 35.70
C CYS A 545 -54.47 -85.08 36.70
N ALA A 546 -53.42 -84.68 37.43
CA ALA A 546 -52.67 -85.59 38.31
C ALA A 546 -53.18 -85.60 39.78
N ALA A 547 -53.42 -86.79 40.36
CA ALA A 547 -53.79 -87.01 41.78
C ALA A 547 -52.72 -87.82 42.59
N PRO A 548 -52.53 -87.61 43.92
CA PRO A 548 -51.42 -88.21 44.69
C PRO A 548 -51.81 -89.47 45.50
N ASP A 549 -51.10 -90.60 45.33
CA ASP A 549 -51.29 -91.87 46.11
C ASP A 549 -50.47 -91.90 47.42
N LYS A 550 -51.00 -92.58 48.46
CA LYS A 550 -50.33 -93.76 49.07
C LYS A 550 -51.20 -94.59 50.02
N SER A 551 -51.71 -95.70 49.48
CA SER A 551 -51.30 -97.08 49.82
C SER A 551 -52.41 -98.10 50.17
N ALA A 552 -52.39 -99.17 49.36
CA ALA A 552 -52.92 -100.54 49.55
C ALA A 552 -54.32 -100.89 49.01
N SER A 553 -54.27 -101.42 47.77
CA SER A 553 -55.05 -102.54 47.19
C SER A 553 -56.51 -102.33 46.77
N ASN A 554 -56.74 -101.90 45.51
CA ASN A 554 -57.21 -102.76 44.41
C ASN A 554 -57.67 -101.92 43.20
N ASN A 555 -56.92 -102.07 42.10
CA ASN A 555 -57.20 -101.88 40.67
C ASN A 555 -58.50 -101.19 40.19
N CYS A 556 -58.32 -100.21 39.30
CA CYS A 556 -58.83 -100.27 37.92
C CYS A 556 -57.64 -100.16 36.93
N PHE A 557 -57.39 -101.28 36.23
CA PHE A 557 -56.53 -101.62 35.06
C PHE A 557 -55.57 -100.55 34.51
N THR A 558 -54.23 -100.67 34.52
CA THR A 558 -53.27 -101.68 33.99
C THR A 558 -53.29 -101.94 32.48
N GLY A 559 -52.46 -101.21 31.73
CA GLY A 559 -51.88 -101.66 30.45
C GLY A 559 -51.20 -100.56 29.62
N ALA A 560 -49.86 -100.41 29.76
CA ALA A 560 -48.91 -99.61 28.95
C ALA A 560 -49.20 -98.08 28.89
N TYR A 561 -48.37 -97.15 29.37
CA TYR A 561 -46.95 -96.91 29.08
C TYR A 561 -46.27 -96.34 30.33
N ALA A 562 -45.36 -97.08 30.94
CA ALA A 562 -44.50 -96.58 32.00
C ALA A 562 -43.13 -96.27 31.40
N GLY A 563 -42.89 -95.00 31.07
CA GLY A 563 -41.59 -94.56 30.57
C GLY A 563 -41.54 -93.10 30.20
N ALA A 564 -41.78 -92.18 31.14
CA ALA A 564 -41.52 -90.77 30.88
C ALA A 564 -41.10 -89.88 32.07
N TYR A 565 -41.21 -90.24 33.37
CA TYR A 565 -40.78 -89.32 34.44
C TYR A 565 -40.15 -90.02 35.67
N THR A 566 -39.19 -89.33 36.30
CA THR A 566 -38.39 -89.82 37.44
C THR A 566 -39.00 -89.39 38.78
N THR A 567 -38.52 -89.97 39.87
CA THR A 567 -39.10 -89.96 41.24
C THR A 567 -39.13 -88.61 41.96
N ALA A 568 -38.83 -87.49 41.29
CA ALA A 568 -38.68 -86.17 41.91
C ALA A 568 -39.91 -85.23 41.77
N GLU A 569 -40.91 -85.55 40.96
CA GLU A 569 -42.07 -84.67 40.69
C GLU A 569 -43.39 -85.15 41.35
N GLN A 570 -43.29 -85.99 42.40
CA GLN A 570 -44.45 -86.58 43.10
C GLN A 570 -44.63 -86.07 44.54
N ALA A 571 -44.80 -84.76 44.73
CA ALA A 571 -45.06 -84.23 46.06
C ALA A 571 -45.92 -82.96 46.06
N TYR A 572 -47.25 -83.10 46.08
CA TYR A 572 -48.15 -82.51 47.09
C TYR A 572 -49.63 -82.79 46.76
N ILE A 573 -50.49 -82.71 47.79
CA ILE A 573 -51.96 -82.51 47.82
C ILE A 573 -52.78 -83.65 48.50
N PRO A 574 -53.78 -83.34 49.36
CA PRO A 574 -54.43 -84.25 50.31
C PRO A 574 -55.82 -84.77 49.87
N GLY A 575 -56.25 -85.91 50.42
CA GLY A 575 -57.43 -86.67 49.98
C GLY A 575 -58.75 -86.49 50.76
N TYR A 576 -59.81 -87.16 50.27
CA TYR A 576 -61.01 -87.46 51.06
C TYR A 576 -61.75 -88.73 50.56
N THR A 577 -62.48 -89.36 51.49
CA THR A 577 -63.17 -90.66 51.39
C THR A 577 -64.68 -90.52 51.20
N CYS A 578 -65.27 -91.26 50.27
CA CYS A 578 -66.73 -91.40 50.14
C CYS A 578 -67.35 -92.18 51.31
N ALA A 579 -68.16 -91.52 52.13
CA ALA A 579 -69.11 -92.17 53.03
C ALA A 579 -70.53 -91.64 52.77
N THR A 580 -71.30 -92.47 52.05
CA THR A 580 -72.77 -92.61 52.01
C THR A 580 -73.65 -91.39 52.31
N THR A 581 -74.46 -91.05 51.29
CA THR A 581 -75.76 -90.36 51.34
C THR A 581 -75.77 -88.95 51.93
N ALA A 582 -75.22 -88.00 51.17
CA ALA A 582 -75.68 -86.62 51.16
C ALA A 582 -75.34 -86.01 49.78
N THR A 583 -76.34 -85.50 49.07
CA THR A 583 -76.15 -84.61 47.92
C THR A 583 -75.37 -83.38 48.36
N GLY A 584 -74.14 -83.23 47.88
CA GLY A 584 -73.32 -82.03 48.02
C GLY A 584 -72.60 -81.80 46.70
N ASN A 585 -72.76 -80.60 46.13
CA ASN A 585 -72.02 -80.15 44.95
C ASN A 585 -70.51 -80.24 45.20
N LEU A 586 -69.78 -80.75 44.22
CA LEU A 586 -68.33 -80.63 44.14
C LEU A 586 -68.04 -79.38 43.30
N ASP A 587 -67.45 -78.35 43.90
CA ASP A 587 -66.88 -77.20 43.20
C ASP A 587 -65.41 -77.53 42.89
N TRP A 588 -65.08 -77.67 41.61
CA TRP A 588 -63.70 -77.65 41.12
C TRP A 588 -63.41 -76.23 40.63
N GLU A 589 -62.89 -75.38 41.50
CA GLU A 589 -62.34 -74.10 41.08
C GLU A 589 -60.83 -74.28 40.82
N SER A 590 -60.39 -73.82 39.64
CA SER A 590 -59.00 -73.59 39.23
C SER A 590 -58.10 -74.81 38.98
N VAL A 591 -57.97 -75.20 37.71
CA VAL A 591 -56.76 -75.85 37.21
C VAL A 591 -56.35 -75.15 35.91
N THR A 592 -55.40 -74.23 36.02
CA THR A 592 -54.65 -73.70 34.88
C THR A 592 -53.67 -74.81 34.45
N GLN A 593 -53.73 -75.24 33.19
CA GLN A 593 -52.74 -76.18 32.67
C GLN A 593 -51.59 -75.40 32.04
N TYR A 594 -50.36 -75.67 32.50
CA TYR A 594 -49.16 -75.02 31.99
C TYR A 594 -48.49 -75.91 30.93
N ASP A 595 -48.18 -75.27 29.80
CA ASP A 595 -47.22 -75.59 28.74
C ASP A 595 -47.10 -77.06 28.27
N LEU A 596 -47.41 -77.30 27.00
CA LEU A 596 -47.16 -78.58 26.33
C LEU A 596 -45.75 -78.69 25.72
N GLY A 597 -44.98 -77.59 25.68
CA GLY A 597 -43.57 -77.53 25.30
C GLY A 597 -43.25 -78.15 23.94
N ALA A 598 -44.24 -78.25 23.03
CA ALA A 598 -44.12 -78.97 21.78
C ALA A 598 -45.00 -78.34 20.68
N GLU A 599 -44.46 -78.30 19.44
CA GLU A 599 -45.17 -77.88 18.23
C GLU A 599 -46.45 -78.73 18.06
N LEU A 600 -47.62 -78.08 18.16
CA LEU A 600 -48.90 -78.76 18.09
C LEU A 600 -49.38 -78.86 16.64
N GLU A 601 -49.57 -80.08 16.13
CA GLU A 601 -50.07 -80.29 14.77
C GLU A 601 -51.60 -80.17 14.72
N SER A 602 -52.29 -80.69 15.75
CA SER A 602 -53.72 -80.49 15.90
C SER A 602 -54.25 -80.64 17.32
N PHE A 603 -55.24 -79.83 17.68
CA PHE A 603 -55.96 -79.92 18.95
C PHE A 603 -57.31 -80.64 18.76
N HIS A 604 -57.64 -81.56 19.67
CA HIS A 604 -58.85 -82.38 19.59
C HIS A 604 -59.73 -82.21 20.83
N LEU A 605 -61.02 -82.04 20.58
CA LEU A 605 -62.07 -82.10 21.59
C LEU A 605 -62.97 -83.30 21.34
N THR A 606 -63.22 -84.10 22.38
CA THR A 606 -64.29 -85.11 22.34
C THR A 606 -65.03 -85.17 23.68
N SER A 607 -66.31 -85.52 23.66
CA SER A 607 -67.14 -85.70 24.85
C SER A 607 -67.90 -87.01 24.79
N LEU A 608 -67.85 -87.78 25.89
CA LEU A 608 -68.29 -89.17 26.00
C LEU A 608 -69.07 -89.42 27.30
N MET A 609 -70.39 -89.34 27.17
CA MET A 609 -71.43 -89.99 27.97
C MET A 609 -71.87 -89.37 29.31
N CYS A 610 -73.19 -89.21 29.35
CA CYS A 610 -74.03 -89.23 30.54
C CYS A 610 -74.09 -90.67 31.10
N ASP A 611 -73.58 -90.90 32.31
CA ASP A 611 -74.00 -92.04 33.14
C ASP A 611 -75.32 -91.69 33.84
N THR A 612 -76.15 -92.70 34.02
CA THR A 612 -77.37 -92.83 34.82
C THR A 612 -77.44 -92.11 36.19
N TYR A 613 -76.38 -91.42 36.63
CA TYR A 613 -76.26 -90.77 37.94
C TYR A 613 -76.44 -89.23 37.93
N GLY A 614 -76.53 -88.57 36.77
CA GLY A 614 -76.93 -87.16 36.69
C GLY A 614 -75.83 -86.14 37.03
N ASP A 615 -74.57 -86.45 36.70
CA ASP A 615 -73.44 -85.53 36.86
C ASP A 615 -73.29 -84.65 35.59
N GLU A 616 -73.07 -83.33 35.76
CA GLU A 616 -72.89 -82.36 34.67
C GLU A 616 -71.54 -81.61 34.79
N ALA A 617 -70.87 -81.37 33.67
CA ALA A 617 -69.73 -80.46 33.54
C ALA A 617 -70.02 -79.43 32.42
N ARG A 618 -69.72 -78.16 32.66
CA ARG A 618 -70.03 -77.04 31.75
C ARG A 618 -68.78 -76.22 31.47
N LEU A 619 -68.53 -75.93 30.20
CA LEU A 619 -67.48 -75.01 29.72
C LEU A 619 -67.96 -73.55 29.86
N TYR A 620 -67.09 -72.69 30.40
CA TYR A 620 -67.38 -71.28 30.69
C TYR A 620 -66.58 -70.32 29.83
N SER A 621 -65.30 -70.58 29.61
CA SER A 621 -64.49 -69.82 28.66
C SER A 621 -63.49 -70.69 27.91
N VAL A 622 -63.12 -70.22 26.72
CA VAL A 622 -62.06 -70.78 25.88
C VAL A 622 -61.30 -69.61 25.25
N ALA A 623 -60.01 -69.50 25.54
CA ALA A 623 -59.11 -68.65 24.78
C ALA A 623 -58.03 -69.50 24.09
N LEU A 624 -57.77 -69.20 22.82
CA LEU A 624 -56.70 -69.76 22.02
C LEU A 624 -55.71 -68.64 21.69
N TRP A 625 -54.48 -68.87 22.12
CA TRP A 625 -53.35 -68.02 21.83
C TRP A 625 -52.33 -68.78 20.99
N VAL A 626 -51.70 -68.10 20.03
CA VAL A 626 -50.71 -68.71 19.11
C VAL A 626 -49.46 -67.84 19.00
N ARG A 627 -48.28 -68.44 18.92
CA ARG A 627 -47.02 -67.77 18.60
C ARG A 627 -46.13 -68.58 17.67
#